data_AF-A0A9D2NC31-F1
#
_entry.id   AF-A0A9D2NC31-F1
#
_cell.length_a   1.000
_cell.length_b   1.000
_cell.length_c   1.000
_cell.angle_alpha   90.00
_cell.angle_beta   90.00
_cell.angle_gamma   90.00
#
_symmetry.space_group_name_H-M   'P 1'
#
loop_
_entity.id
_entity.type
_entity.pdbx_description
1 polymer ?
#
loop_
_entity_poly.entity_id
_entity_poly.type
_entity_poly.pdbx_seq_one_letter_code
_entity_poly.pdbx_strand_id
1 'polypeptide(L)'
;MAVSNEAVLSSEKNFTVFQFDGHVIRFRAPHSLERYTKVKEWDEGYLVVMAKYRHNDKEEEEYIDLVPILENLYFDSKAFLAPIKKVRLADDRCEESGG
;
A
#
# COMPACT_ATOMS: atom_id res chain seq x y z
N MET A 1 -1.14 5.71 -22.11
CA MET A 1 -1.15 4.49 -21.28
C MET A 1 -2.45 4.50 -20.50
N ALA A 2 -3.15 3.38 -20.37
CA ALA A 2 -4.41 3.37 -19.62
C ALA A 2 -4.13 3.77 -18.17
N VAL A 3 -4.73 4.86 -17.70
CA VAL A 3 -4.67 5.24 -16.29
C VAL A 3 -5.48 4.20 -15.55
N SER A 4 -4.81 3.28 -14.85
CA SER A 4 -5.51 2.31 -14.01
C SER A 4 -5.99 3.02 -12.75
N ASN A 5 -7.30 3.06 -12.51
CA ASN A 5 -7.92 3.52 -11.26
C ASN A 5 -7.64 2.58 -10.06
N GLU A 6 -6.52 1.87 -10.08
CA GLU A 6 -6.11 0.90 -9.09
C GLU A 6 -4.74 1.32 -8.56
N ALA A 7 -4.64 1.45 -7.24
CA ALA A 7 -3.38 1.71 -6.57
C ALA A 7 -2.71 0.40 -6.14
N VAL A 8 -1.40 0.46 -5.92
CA VAL A 8 -0.59 -0.69 -5.49
C VAL A 8 -0.01 -0.42 -4.12
N LEU A 9 -0.25 -1.34 -3.19
CA LEU A 9 0.37 -1.37 -1.87
C LEU A 9 1.47 -2.43 -1.85
N SER A 10 2.62 -2.07 -1.26
CA SER A 10 3.74 -2.98 -1.04
C SER A 10 4.49 -2.59 0.21
N SER A 11 5.41 -3.45 0.64
CA SER A 11 6.30 -3.21 1.76
C SER A 11 7.75 -3.33 1.30
N GLU A 12 8.57 -2.34 1.61
CA GLU A 12 10.00 -2.33 1.31
C GLU A 12 10.78 -2.05 2.59
N LYS A 13 11.41 -3.09 3.16
CA LYS A 13 12.18 -2.99 4.42
C LYS A 13 11.32 -2.41 5.55
N ASN A 14 11.60 -1.18 5.97
CA ASN A 14 10.91 -0.48 7.07
C ASN A 14 9.89 0.55 6.54
N PHE A 15 9.43 0.39 5.30
CA PHE A 15 8.51 1.31 4.66
C PHE A 15 7.32 0.56 4.08
N THR A 16 6.17 1.19 4.20
CA THR A 16 5.02 0.92 3.35
C THR A 16 5.14 1.81 2.12
N VAL A 17 4.88 1.24 0.96
CA VAL A 17 4.98 1.90 -0.32
C VAL A 17 3.62 1.85 -0.99
N PHE A 18 3.02 3.01 -1.21
CA PHE A 18 1.75 3.18 -1.89
C PHE A 18 1.99 3.87 -3.24
N GLN A 19 1.58 3.24 -4.33
CA GLN A 19 1.84 3.71 -5.69
C GLN A 19 0.53 3.93 -6.45
N PHE A 20 0.40 5.12 -7.04
CA PHE A 20 -0.75 5.47 -7.87
C PHE A 20 -0.39 6.61 -8.82
N ASP A 21 -0.84 6.52 -10.08
CA ASP A 21 -0.68 7.56 -11.10
C ASP A 21 0.76 8.13 -11.20
N GLY A 22 1.77 7.24 -11.26
CA GLY A 22 3.18 7.61 -11.32
C GLY A 22 3.80 8.13 -10.02
N HIS A 23 3.01 8.31 -8.96
CA HIS A 23 3.49 8.71 -7.65
C HIS A 23 3.86 7.48 -6.81
N VAL A 24 4.95 7.59 -6.06
CA VAL A 24 5.43 6.58 -5.11
C VAL A 24 5.51 7.24 -3.73
N ILE A 25 4.52 6.94 -2.89
CA ILE A 25 4.43 7.47 -1.53
C ILE A 25 5.02 6.43 -0.57
N ARG A 26 6.06 6.83 0.17
CA ARG A 26 6.73 5.97 1.16
C ARG A 26 6.54 6.53 2.55
N PHE A 27 6.07 5.71 3.47
CA PHE A 27 5.93 6.08 4.88
C PHE A 27 6.45 4.96 5.78
N ARG A 28 6.85 5.30 7.00
CA ARG A 28 7.49 4.34 7.90
C ARG A 28 6.50 3.25 8.30
N ALA A 29 6.96 2.02 8.17
CA ALA A 29 6.34 0.83 8.73
C ALA A 29 7.17 0.32 9.92
N PRO A 30 6.58 -0.48 10.82
CA PRO A 30 7.34 -1.18 11.84
C PRO A 30 8.43 -2.06 11.20
N HIS A 31 9.63 -2.06 11.78
CA HIS A 31 10.75 -2.90 11.32
C HIS A 31 10.48 -4.42 11.32
N SER A 32 9.44 -4.83 12.05
CA SER A 32 8.98 -6.20 12.17
C SER A 32 8.04 -6.61 11.03
N LEU A 33 7.52 -5.65 10.26
CA LEU A 33 6.63 -5.92 9.13
C LEU A 33 7.42 -6.67 8.06
N GLU A 34 6.98 -7.87 7.71
CA GLU A 34 7.57 -8.62 6.61
C GLU A 34 6.90 -8.26 5.29
N ARG A 35 5.56 -8.41 5.25
CA ARG A 35 4.75 -8.08 4.08
C ARG A 35 3.29 -7.92 4.42
N TYR A 36 2.58 -7.21 3.55
CA TYR A 36 1.13 -7.28 3.47
C TYR A 36 0.71 -8.53 2.70
N THR A 37 -0.32 -9.22 3.16
CA THR A 37 -0.78 -10.49 2.56
C THR A 37 -2.16 -10.37 1.94
N LYS A 38 -2.98 -9.40 2.38
CA LYS A 38 -4.28 -9.14 1.79
C LYS A 38 -4.73 -7.69 1.99
N VAL A 39 -5.42 -7.12 1.01
CA VAL A 39 -6.26 -5.92 1.21
C VAL A 39 -7.68 -6.38 1.53
N LYS A 40 -8.20 -5.99 2.70
CA LYS A 40 -9.57 -6.30 3.12
C LYS A 40 -10.55 -5.22 2.67
N GLU A 41 -10.16 -3.96 2.83
CA GLU A 41 -11.05 -2.82 2.60
C GLU A 41 -10.25 -1.62 2.10
N TRP A 42 -10.93 -0.83 1.26
CA TRP A 42 -10.49 0.46 0.77
C TRP A 42 -11.68 1.42 0.86
N ASP A 43 -11.52 2.50 1.62
CA ASP A 43 -12.53 3.54 1.78
C ASP A 43 -11.87 4.92 1.66
N GLU A 44 -11.81 5.42 0.41
CA GLU A 44 -11.38 6.79 0.03
C GLU A 44 -10.15 7.36 0.78
N GLY A 45 -9.16 6.53 1.11
CA GLY A 45 -7.96 6.92 1.86
C GLY A 45 -7.67 6.07 3.08
N TYR A 46 -8.67 5.33 3.57
CA TYR A 46 -8.53 4.36 4.63
C TYR A 46 -8.35 2.95 4.06
N LEU A 47 -7.32 2.24 4.52
CA LEU A 47 -7.09 0.82 4.20
C LEU A 47 -7.21 -0.04 5.44
N VAL A 48 -7.84 -1.21 5.25
CA VAL A 48 -7.74 -2.34 6.16
C VAL A 48 -6.98 -3.45 5.44
N VAL A 49 -5.89 -3.93 6.03
CA VAL A 49 -5.00 -4.94 5.42
C VAL A 49 -4.64 -6.05 6.40
N MET A 50 -4.32 -7.23 5.87
CA MET A 50 -3.64 -8.27 6.64
C MET A 50 -2.14 -8.10 6.48
N ALA A 51 -1.41 -8.13 7.59
CA ALA A 51 0.03 -7.96 7.67
C ALA A 51 0.67 -9.16 8.36
N LYS A 52 1.81 -9.62 7.83
CA LYS A 52 2.64 -10.64 8.45
C LYS A 52 3.82 -9.96 9.14
N TYR A 53 3.95 -10.19 10.44
CA TYR A 53 5.05 -9.71 11.26
C TYR A 53 6.02 -10.83 11.61
N ARG A 54 7.31 -10.50 11.74
CA ARG A 54 8.39 -11.48 12.01
C ARG A 54 8.21 -12.23 13.32
N HIS A 55 7.68 -11.56 14.35
CA HIS A 55 7.58 -12.10 15.70
C HIS A 55 6.20 -12.73 16.00
N ASN A 56 5.29 -12.74 15.02
CA ASN A 56 3.96 -13.31 15.20
C ASN A 56 3.71 -14.38 14.14
N ASP A 57 3.29 -15.57 14.56
CA ASP A 57 2.92 -16.65 13.65
C ASP A 57 1.65 -16.35 12.85
N LYS A 58 0.73 -15.58 13.42
CA LYS A 58 -0.53 -15.20 12.79
C LYS A 58 -0.41 -13.85 12.07
N GLU A 59 -1.22 -13.69 11.03
CA GLU A 59 -1.41 -12.40 10.39
C GLU A 59 -2.22 -11.49 11.31
N GLU A 60 -1.89 -10.20 11.29
CA GLU A 60 -2.58 -9.16 12.05
C GLU A 60 -3.32 -8.22 11.11
N GLU A 61 -4.45 -7.71 11.57
CA GLU A 61 -5.21 -6.70 10.85
C GLU A 61 -4.64 -5.32 11.16
N GLU A 62 -4.27 -4.59 10.11
CA GLU A 62 -3.67 -3.27 10.17
C GLU A 62 -4.55 -2.24 9.48
N TYR A 63 -4.57 -1.04 10.07
CA TYR A 63 -5.36 0.08 9.61
C TYR A 63 -4.41 1.21 9.18
N ILE A 64 -4.57 1.68 7.95
CA ILE A 64 -3.69 2.70 7.37
C ILE A 64 -4.55 3.87 6.92
N ASP A 65 -4.29 5.04 7.46
CA ASP A 65 -4.89 6.30 7.00
C ASP A 65 -3.89 7.05 6.12
N LEU A 66 -4.20 7.16 4.83
CA LEU A 66 -3.37 7.86 3.86
C LEU A 66 -3.56 9.38 3.92
N VAL A 67 -4.66 9.89 4.48
CA VAL A 67 -4.98 11.33 4.43
C VAL A 67 -3.89 12.16 5.14
N PRO A 68 -3.52 11.88 6.41
CA PRO A 68 -2.46 12.64 7.08
C PRO A 68 -1.09 12.50 6.39
N ILE A 69 -0.83 11.35 5.76
CA ILE A 69 0.44 11.10 5.06
C ILE A 69 0.53 11.99 3.81
N LEU A 70 -0.54 12.06 3.04
CA LEU A 70 -0.63 12.88 1.82
C LEU A 70 -0.59 14.37 2.15
N GLU A 71 -1.32 14.81 3.17
CA GLU A 71 -1.33 16.21 3.61
C GLU A 71 0.05 16.68 4.09
N ASN A 72 0.77 15.84 4.84
CA ASN A 72 2.15 16.13 5.26
C ASN A 72 3.13 16.22 4.09
N LEU A 73 2.81 15.61 2.95
CA LEU A 73 3.55 15.70 1.71
C LEU A 73 3.05 16.83 0.80
N TYR A 74 2.14 17.69 1.29
CA TYR A 74 1.54 18.81 0.57
C TYR A 74 0.68 18.42 -0.65
N PHE A 75 0.10 17.21 -0.63
CA PHE A 75 -0.89 16.80 -1.63
C PHE A 75 -2.29 17.28 -1.24
N ASP A 76 -3.12 17.55 -2.24
CA ASP A 76 -4.57 17.54 -2.07
C ASP A 76 -5.02 16.07 -1.96
N SER A 77 -5.16 15.59 -0.72
CA SER A 77 -5.51 14.21 -0.38
C SER A 77 -6.79 13.78 -1.10
N LYS A 78 -7.82 14.63 -1.09
CA LYS A 78 -9.11 14.33 -1.72
C LYS A 78 -8.97 14.19 -3.24
N ALA A 79 -8.31 15.12 -3.91
CA ALA A 79 -8.13 15.08 -5.35
C ALA A 79 -7.27 13.88 -5.78
N PHE A 80 -6.23 13.55 -5.02
CA PHE A 80 -5.35 12.42 -5.28
C PHE A 80 -6.06 11.06 -5.11
N LEU A 81 -6.91 10.94 -4.08
CA LEU A 81 -7.57 9.69 -3.71
C LEU A 81 -8.86 9.43 -4.50
N ALA A 82 -9.61 10.47 -4.89
CA ALA A 82 -10.87 10.37 -5.62
C ALA A 82 -10.86 9.43 -6.86
N PRO A 83 -9.80 9.39 -7.70
CA PRO A 83 -9.78 8.48 -8.85
C PRO A 83 -9.51 7.00 -8.48
N ILE A 84 -9.09 6.69 -7.25
CA ILE A 84 -8.70 5.33 -6.84
C ILE A 84 -9.94 4.52 -6.44
N LYS A 85 -10.25 3.49 -7.21
CA LYS A 85 -11.42 2.63 -6.98
C LYS A 85 -11.12 1.40 -6.14
N LYS A 86 -9.86 0.96 -6.12
CA LYS A 86 -9.40 -0.21 -5.36
C LYS A 86 -7.89 -0.17 -5.17
N VAL A 87 -7.43 -0.92 -4.19
CA VAL A 87 -6.01 -1.14 -3.93
C VAL A 87 -5.73 -2.63 -4.04
N ARG A 88 -4.62 -2.98 -4.71
CA ARG A 88 -4.09 -4.35 -4.72
C ARG A 88 -2.71 -4.38 -4.11
N LEU A 89 -2.26 -5.58 -3.74
CA LEU A 89 -0.86 -5.79 -3.39
C LEU A 89 0.00 -5.84 -4.67
N ALA A 90 1.27 -5.47 -4.53
CA ALA A 90 2.26 -5.83 -5.54
C ALA A 90 2.36 -7.36 -5.59
N ASP A 91 2.30 -7.96 -6.78
CA ASP A 91 2.51 -9.40 -6.94
C ASP A 91 4.00 -9.67 -6.72
N ASP A 92 4.35 -10.57 -5.80
CA ASP A 92 5.73 -11.05 -5.62
C ASP A 92 6.24 -11.84 -6.85
N ARG A 93 5.39 -12.11 -7.85
CA ARG A 93 5.78 -12.81 -9.08
C ARG A 93 6.18 -11.85 -10.19
N CYS A 94 7.38 -11.32 -10.07
CA CYS A 94 8.28 -11.32 -11.23
C CYS A 94 9.06 -12.64 -11.14
N GLU A 95 8.47 -13.76 -11.60
CA GLU A 95 9.30 -14.89 -11.99
C GLU A 95 10.17 -14.41 -13.14
N GLU A 96 11.49 -14.51 -12.95
CA GLU A 96 12.46 -14.40 -14.03
C GLU A 96 12.05 -15.39 -15.14
N SER A 97 11.36 -14.90 -16.16
CA SER A 97 11.36 -15.53 -17.47
C SER A 97 12.72 -15.23 -18.08
N GLY A 98 13.71 -16.06 -17.82
CA GLY A 98 15.04 -15.91 -18.40
C GLY A 98 15.97 -17.07 -18.07
N GLY A 99 16.05 -18.04 -19.00
CA GLY A 99 17.11 -19.06 -19.03
C GLY A 99 16.65 -20.42 -19.52
#